data_AF-N8UV28-F1
#
_entry.id   AF-N8UV28-F1
#
_cell.length_a   1.000
_cell.length_b   1.000
_cell.length_c   1.000
_cell.angle_alpha   90.00
_cell.angle_beta   90.00
_cell.angle_gamma   90.00
#
_symmetry.space_group_name_H-M   'P 1'
#
loop_
_entity.id
_entity.type
_entity.pdbx_description
1 polymer ?
#
loop_
_entity_poly.entity_id
_entity_poly.type
_entity_poly.pdbx_seq_one_letter_code
_entity_poly.pdbx_strand_id
1 'polypeptide(L)'
;MVKLMTNNGNKNILNDIFLNNNQHSVLPSVEREQVLYGWNATEVAYPQDRCLHELFEEQVSRTPDAPAVIVEEETLNYRELNERANRLAHHLRSRGVGPDERVALCAERSIGMVVA
;
A
#
# COMPACT_ATOMS: atom_id res chain seq x y z
N MET A 1 -34.53 -60.90 -30.72
CA MET A 1 -33.92 -61.38 -29.46
C MET A 1 -32.41 -61.18 -29.64
N VAL A 2 -31.66 -60.27 -29.01
CA VAL A 2 -31.73 -59.52 -27.75
C VAL A 2 -31.09 -58.14 -27.97
N LYS A 3 -31.66 -57.08 -27.39
CA LYS A 3 -31.13 -55.71 -27.38
C LYS A 3 -30.21 -55.57 -26.17
N LEU A 4 -28.88 -55.54 -26.36
CA LEU A 4 -27.95 -55.24 -25.28
C LEU A 4 -27.86 -53.73 -25.10
N MET A 5 -28.38 -53.26 -23.96
CA MET A 5 -28.23 -51.88 -23.50
C MET A 5 -26.78 -51.63 -23.11
N THR A 6 -26.10 -50.70 -23.79
CA THR A 6 -24.82 -50.17 -23.34
C THR A 6 -25.08 -49.26 -22.15
N ASN A 7 -24.72 -49.75 -20.96
CA ASN A 7 -24.79 -49.06 -19.68
C ASN A 7 -23.87 -47.82 -19.71
N ASN A 8 -24.52 -46.66 -19.74
CA ASN A 8 -23.90 -45.34 -19.68
C ASN A 8 -23.62 -45.03 -18.20
N GLY A 9 -22.44 -45.39 -17.70
CA GLY A 9 -22.22 -45.33 -16.25
C GLY A 9 -20.77 -45.34 -15.78
N ASN A 10 -19.80 -44.86 -16.57
CA ASN A 10 -18.43 -44.80 -16.07
C ASN A 10 -17.55 -43.72 -16.71
N LYS A 11 -18.01 -42.46 -16.69
CA LYS A 11 -17.20 -41.29 -17.12
C LYS A 11 -16.89 -40.27 -16.02
N ASN A 12 -17.16 -40.54 -14.74
CA ASN A 12 -16.98 -39.54 -13.67
C ASN A 12 -16.00 -39.90 -12.54
N ILE A 13 -15.54 -41.15 -12.40
CA ILE A 13 -14.70 -41.52 -11.24
C ILE A 13 -13.29 -40.90 -11.29
N LEU A 14 -12.75 -40.61 -12.49
CA LEU A 14 -11.43 -39.99 -12.64
C LEU A 14 -11.45 -38.47 -12.45
N ASN A 15 -12.62 -37.82 -12.58
CA ASN A 15 -12.74 -36.38 -12.36
C ASN A 15 -12.94 -36.04 -10.87
N ASP A 16 -13.53 -36.94 -10.08
CA ASP A 16 -13.79 -36.70 -8.65
C ASP A 16 -12.51 -36.75 -7.79
N ILE A 17 -11.48 -37.49 -8.23
CA ILE A 17 -10.21 -37.63 -7.49
C ILE A 17 -9.33 -36.37 -7.59
N PHE A 18 -9.48 -35.57 -8.65
CA PHE A 18 -8.61 -34.41 -8.91
C PHE A 18 -9.31 -33.03 -8.84
N LEU A 19 -10.65 -32.96 -8.79
CA LEU A 19 -11.36 -31.68 -8.85
C LEU A 19 -11.77 -31.06 -7.50
N ASN A 20 -11.38 -31.62 -6.34
CA ASN A 20 -11.94 -31.10 -5.09
C ASN A 20 -11.04 -31.13 -3.85
N ASN A 21 -9.74 -30.88 -4.01
CA ASN A 21 -8.81 -30.75 -2.87
C ASN A 21 -8.88 -29.38 -2.15
N ASN A 22 -9.77 -28.47 -2.56
CA ASN A 22 -9.95 -27.15 -1.93
C ASN A 22 -11.17 -27.05 -1.00
N GLN A 23 -11.89 -28.14 -0.75
CA GLN A 23 -13.04 -28.16 0.18
C GLN A 23 -12.68 -28.58 1.60
N HIS A 24 -11.44 -29.03 1.83
CA HIS A 24 -10.95 -29.36 3.16
C HIS A 24 -10.25 -28.14 3.76
N SER A 25 -10.86 -27.49 4.76
CA SER A 25 -10.20 -26.46 5.54
C SER A 25 -8.93 -27.05 6.17
N VAL A 26 -7.76 -26.66 5.66
CA VAL A 26 -6.45 -27.12 6.15
C VAL A 26 -6.16 -26.60 7.56
N LEU A 27 -6.81 -25.49 7.93
CA LEU A 27 -6.71 -24.88 9.25
C LEU A 27 -7.91 -25.30 10.11
N PRO A 28 -7.67 -25.71 11.38
CA PRO A 28 -8.69 -25.76 12.41
C PRO A 28 -9.45 -24.43 12.50
N SER A 29 -10.73 -24.47 12.84
CA SER A 29 -11.60 -23.28 12.87
C SER A 29 -11.05 -22.13 13.73
N VAL A 30 -10.45 -22.46 14.88
CA VAL A 30 -9.82 -21.49 15.80
C VAL A 30 -8.61 -20.82 15.16
N GLU A 31 -7.75 -21.60 14.50
CA GLU A 31 -6.58 -21.06 13.80
C GLU A 31 -7.02 -20.20 12.61
N ARG A 32 -8.05 -20.64 11.88
CA ARG A 32 -8.66 -19.87 10.80
C ARG A 32 -9.23 -18.54 11.31
N GLU A 33 -9.94 -18.53 12.43
CA GLU A 33 -10.50 -17.32 13.04
C GLU A 33 -9.38 -16.35 13.48
N GLN A 34 -8.33 -16.87 14.10
CA GLN A 34 -7.17 -16.09 14.51
C GLN A 34 -6.45 -15.45 13.31
N VAL A 35 -6.25 -16.20 12.23
CA VAL A 35 -5.58 -15.69 11.01
C VAL A 35 -6.46 -14.68 10.28
N LEU A 36 -7.77 -14.95 10.17
CA LEU A 36 -8.67 -14.10 9.38
C LEU A 36 -9.10 -12.83 10.09
N TYR A 37 -9.30 -12.89 11.41
CA TYR A 37 -9.87 -11.78 12.16
C TYR A 37 -8.94 -11.31 13.26
N GLY A 38 -8.35 -12.23 14.03
CA GLY A 38 -7.48 -11.86 15.16
C GLY A 38 -6.25 -11.05 14.73
N TRP A 39 -5.52 -11.50 13.72
CA TRP A 39 -4.34 -10.80 13.20
C TRP A 39 -4.67 -9.68 12.20
N ASN A 40 -5.84 -9.73 11.56
CA ASN A 40 -6.28 -8.69 10.62
C ASN A 40 -7.17 -7.63 11.26
N ALA A 41 -7.31 -7.61 12.60
CA ALA A 41 -7.96 -6.53 13.34
C ALA A 41 -7.07 -5.28 13.38
N THR A 42 -6.69 -4.78 12.21
CA THR A 42 -5.82 -3.62 11.99
C THR A 42 -6.61 -2.37 11.61
N GLU A 43 -7.95 -2.44 11.67
CA GLU A 43 -8.81 -1.31 11.37
C GLU A 43 -8.57 -0.18 12.37
N VAL A 44 -7.99 0.90 11.86
CA VAL A 44 -7.73 2.14 12.59
C VAL A 44 -8.23 3.28 11.70
N ALA A 45 -8.93 4.23 12.29
CA ALA A 45 -9.39 5.41 11.58
C ALA A 45 -8.19 6.22 11.07
N TYR A 46 -8.08 6.35 9.75
CA TYR A 46 -7.09 7.18 9.06
C TYR A 46 -7.83 8.15 8.14
N PRO A 47 -7.44 9.44 8.06
CA PRO A 47 -8.07 10.39 7.15
C PRO A 47 -7.84 9.97 5.69
N GLN A 48 -8.87 9.41 5.04
CA GLN A 48 -8.79 8.97 3.64
C GLN A 48 -9.06 10.10 2.64
N ASP A 49 -9.57 11.23 3.13
CA ASP A 49 -9.93 12.41 2.35
C ASP A 49 -8.79 13.41 2.20
N ARG A 50 -7.64 13.15 2.83
CA ARG A 50 -6.48 14.06 2.83
C ARG A 50 -5.23 13.41 2.29
N CYS A 51 -4.45 14.21 1.58
CA CYS A 51 -3.12 13.87 1.13
C CYS A 51 -2.09 14.09 2.24
N LEU A 52 -0.99 13.33 2.20
CA LEU A 52 0.11 13.45 3.16
C LEU A 52 0.68 14.87 3.24
N HIS A 53 0.81 15.56 2.10
CA HIS A 53 1.34 16.93 2.08
C HIS A 53 0.41 17.91 2.80
N GLU A 54 -0.91 17.71 2.79
CA GLU A 54 -1.86 18.55 3.51
C GLU A 54 -1.72 18.36 5.04
N LEU A 55 -1.58 17.12 5.49
CA LEU A 55 -1.31 16.83 6.91
C LEU A 55 0.04 17.43 7.36
N PHE A 56 1.03 17.45 6.48
CA PHE A 56 2.31 18.10 6.73
C PHE A 56 2.17 19.62 6.81
N GLU A 57 1.45 20.26 5.88
CA GLU A 57 1.19 21.71 5.91
C GLU A 57 0.40 22.15 7.16
N GLU A 58 -0.52 21.30 7.66
CA GLU A 58 -1.16 21.50 8.96
C GLU A 58 -0.13 21.50 10.10
N GLN A 59 0.81 20.56 10.11
CA GLN A 59 1.86 20.52 11.12
C GLN A 59 2.78 21.74 11.02
N VAL A 60 3.11 22.19 9.81
CA VAL A 60 3.88 23.41 9.55
C VAL A 60 3.16 24.62 10.13
N SER A 61 1.84 24.69 9.97
CA SER A 61 1.02 25.77 10.54
C SER A 61 0.98 25.75 12.07
N ARG A 62 1.01 24.55 12.69
CA ARG A 62 0.99 24.38 14.15
C ARG A 62 2.32 24.74 14.81
N THR A 63 3.44 24.30 14.23
CA THR A 63 4.78 24.45 14.82
C THR A 63 5.83 24.83 13.77
N PRO A 64 5.74 26.03 13.17
CA PRO A 64 6.54 26.38 12.00
C PRO A 64 8.05 26.45 12.30
N ASP A 65 8.42 26.94 13.49
CA ASP A 65 9.81 27.17 13.89
C ASP A 65 10.43 25.95 14.62
N ALA A 66 9.67 24.86 14.81
CA ALA A 66 10.18 23.63 15.41
C ALA A 66 11.08 22.88 14.41
N PRO A 67 12.14 22.20 14.88
CA PRO A 67 13.01 21.40 14.02
C PRO A 67 12.21 20.26 13.39
N ALA A 68 12.26 20.15 12.06
CA ALA A 68 11.59 19.10 11.29
C ALA A 68 12.57 18.02 10.83
N VAL A 69 13.75 18.42 10.36
CA VAL A 69 14.79 17.51 9.85
C VAL A 69 16.15 17.99 10.33
N ILE A 70 16.95 17.04 10.82
CA ILE A 70 18.34 17.27 11.24
C ILE A 70 19.20 16.25 10.48
N VAL A 71 20.20 16.73 9.75
CA VAL A 71 21.21 15.91 9.07
C VAL A 71 22.56 16.49 9.43
N GLU A 72 23.35 15.71 10.17
CA GLU A 72 24.65 16.15 10.70
C GLU A 72 24.51 17.47 11.50
N GLU A 73 25.11 18.55 11.03
CA GLU A 73 25.10 19.87 11.65
C GLU A 73 24.01 20.79 11.05
N GLU A 74 23.33 20.35 10.00
CA GLU A 74 22.26 21.11 9.36
C GLU A 74 20.90 20.76 9.96
N THR A 75 20.10 21.79 10.24
CA THR A 75 18.72 21.66 10.73
C THR A 75 17.79 22.52 9.89
N LEU A 76 16.67 21.94 9.46
CA LEU A 76 15.54 22.72 8.93
C LEU A 76 14.37 22.66 9.89
N ASN A 77 13.74 23.80 10.10
CA ASN A 77 12.42 23.84 10.72
C ASN A 77 11.32 23.46 9.72
N TYR A 78 10.10 23.27 10.23
CA TYR A 78 8.94 22.91 9.41
C TYR A 78 8.67 23.94 8.31
N ARG A 79 8.76 25.24 8.60
CA ARG A 79 8.52 26.31 7.62
C ARG A 79 9.50 26.22 6.45
N GLU A 80 10.79 26.14 6.75
CA GLU A 80 11.87 26.09 5.75
C GLU A 80 11.79 24.84 4.88
N LEU A 81 11.49 23.70 5.49
CA LEU A 81 11.32 22.44 4.77
C LEU A 81 10.13 22.53 3.81
N ASN A 82 8.99 23.03 4.28
CA ASN A 82 7.80 23.21 3.46
C ASN A 82 8.04 24.15 2.27
N GLU A 83 8.69 25.29 2.51
CA GLU A 83 9.01 26.24 1.46
C GLU A 83 9.95 25.65 0.40
N ARG A 84 10.95 24.85 0.81
CA ARG A 84 11.87 24.16 -0.11
C ARG A 84 11.12 23.11 -0.95
N ALA A 85 10.29 22.28 -0.30
CA ALA A 85 9.48 21.27 -0.99
C ALA A 85 8.50 21.92 -1.98
N ASN A 86 7.82 22.99 -1.59
CA ASN A 86 6.88 23.70 -2.46
C ASN A 86 7.57 24.36 -3.67
N ARG A 87 8.78 24.91 -3.49
CA ARG A 87 9.57 25.39 -4.63
C ARG A 87 9.90 24.29 -5.62
N LEU A 88 10.30 23.11 -5.12
CA LEU A 88 10.58 21.96 -5.99
C LEU A 88 9.31 21.45 -6.68
N ALA A 89 8.19 21.35 -5.97
CA ALA A 89 6.91 20.94 -6.54
C ALA A 89 6.47 21.88 -7.68
N HIS A 90 6.60 23.20 -7.49
CA HIS A 90 6.33 24.17 -8.56
C HIS A 90 7.29 24.00 -9.75
N HIS A 91 8.57 23.73 -9.49
CA HIS A 91 9.53 23.45 -10.56
C HIS A 91 9.13 22.21 -11.36
N LEU A 92 8.80 21.09 -10.71
CA LEU A 92 8.36 19.85 -11.35
C LEU A 92 7.09 20.06 -12.18
N ARG A 93 6.10 20.77 -11.63
CA ARG A 93 4.88 21.14 -12.35
C ARG A 93 5.18 21.98 -13.60
N SER A 94 6.12 22.93 -13.51
CA SER A 94 6.55 23.73 -14.66
C SER A 94 7.25 22.91 -15.75
N ARG A 95 7.78 21.73 -15.41
CA ARG A 95 8.37 20.76 -16.33
C ARG A 95 7.35 19.76 -16.91
N GLY A 96 6.06 19.90 -16.56
CA GLY A 96 5.00 19.04 -17.07
C GLY A 96 4.68 17.82 -16.19
N VAL A 97 5.23 17.73 -14.98
CA VAL A 97 4.89 16.64 -14.04
C VAL A 97 3.46 16.84 -13.54
N GLY A 98 2.62 15.81 -13.74
CA GLY A 98 1.23 15.74 -13.30
C GLY A 98 0.93 14.46 -12.50
N PRO A 99 -0.35 14.19 -12.20
CA PRO A 99 -0.77 12.93 -11.59
C PRO A 99 -0.33 11.73 -12.43
N ASP A 100 0.01 10.62 -11.76
CA ASP A 100 0.48 9.36 -12.35
C ASP A 100 1.79 9.42 -13.17
N GLU A 101 2.47 10.57 -13.17
CA GLU A 101 3.79 10.73 -13.78
C GLU A 101 4.92 10.24 -12.85
N ARG A 102 5.99 9.72 -13.44
CA ARG A 102 7.13 9.15 -12.69
C ARG A 102 8.31 10.14 -12.69
N VAL A 103 8.80 10.47 -11.50
CA VAL A 103 10.02 11.26 -11.30
C VAL A 103 11.08 10.38 -10.65
N ALA A 104 12.25 10.26 -11.27
CA ALA A 104 13.37 9.51 -10.71
C ALA A 104 14.09 10.33 -9.63
N LEU A 105 14.36 9.72 -8.47
CA LEU A 105 15.16 10.31 -7.40
C LEU A 105 16.55 9.68 -7.37
N CYS A 106 17.58 10.46 -7.67
CA CYS A 106 18.98 10.07 -7.55
C CYS A 106 19.69 11.09 -6.65
N ALA A 107 19.66 10.84 -5.35
CA ALA A 107 20.24 11.71 -4.34
C ALA A 107 20.87 10.86 -3.22
N GLU A 108 21.96 11.36 -2.65
CA GLU A 108 22.54 10.80 -1.44
C GLU A 108 21.76 11.26 -0.21
N ARG A 109 21.96 10.58 0.93
CA ARG A 109 21.33 10.93 2.21
C ARG A 109 21.68 12.37 2.59
N SER A 110 20.71 13.26 2.47
CA SER A 110 20.86 14.69 2.68
C SER A 110 19.50 15.33 2.94
N ILE A 111 19.48 16.59 3.39
CA ILE A 111 18.25 17.40 3.43
C ILE A 111 17.62 17.50 2.04
N GLY A 112 18.42 17.58 0.97
CA GLY A 112 17.94 17.63 -0.40
C GLY A 112 17.12 16.38 -0.79
N MET A 113 17.49 15.21 -0.27
CA MET A 113 16.72 13.97 -0.47
C MET A 113 15.35 14.02 0.24
N VAL A 114 15.23 14.69 1.39
CA VAL A 114 13.95 14.81 2.11
C VAL A 114 13.04 15.86 1.47
N VAL A 115 13.63 16.86 0.82
CA VAL A 115 12.89 17.89 0.06
C VAL A 115 12.30 17.33 -1.25
N ALA A 116 12.90 16.28 -1.82
CA ALA A 116 12.59 15.74 -3.14
C ALA A 116 11.50 14.66 -3.14
#